data_AF-A0A534HUL8-F1
#
_entry.id   AF-A0A534HUL8-F1
#
_cell.length_a   1.000
_cell.length_b   1.000
_cell.length_c   1.000
_cell.angle_alpha   90.00
_cell.angle_beta   90.00
_cell.angle_gamma   90.00
#
_symmetry.space_group_name_H-M   'P 1'
#
loop_
_entity.id
_entity.type
_entity.pdbx_description
1 polymer ?
#
loop_
_entity_poly.entity_id
_entity_poly.type
_entity_poly.pdbx_seq_one_letter_code
_entity_poly.pdbx_strand_id
1 'polypeptide(L)' 'MDQTATHQAEAPGASPQSGPERLPGIRHIVAIGSGKGGVGKSTVSVNLALVLQRLGGRIGLV' A
#
# COMPACT_ATOMS: atom_id res chain seq x y z
N MET A 1 12.97 -45.78 -19.21
CA MET A 1 13.16 -45.31 -17.82
C MET A 1 14.18 -44.20 -17.91
N ASP A 2 13.88 -42.91 -18.07
CA ASP A 2 12.65 -42.10 -18.00
C ASP A 2 12.89 -40.89 -18.93
N GLN A 3 12.08 -40.66 -19.96
CA GLN A 3 10.98 -39.67 -20.00
C GLN A 3 11.35 -38.31 -19.36
N THR A 4 11.71 -37.31 -20.16
CA THR A 4 10.83 -36.20 -20.65
C THR A 4 10.26 -35.28 -19.56
N ALA A 5 10.57 -33.98 -19.69
CA ALA A 5 9.61 -32.85 -19.75
C ALA A 5 10.25 -31.60 -19.13
N THR A 6 10.66 -30.63 -19.94
CA THR A 6 9.85 -29.44 -20.28
C THR A 6 9.85 -28.42 -19.14
N HIS A 7 10.75 -27.44 -19.27
CA HIS A 7 10.56 -26.09 -18.77
C HIS A 7 9.24 -25.53 -19.36
N GLN A 8 8.15 -25.55 -18.59
CA GLN A 8 7.18 -24.44 -18.57
C GLN A 8 6.15 -24.64 -17.46
N ALA A 9 6.10 -23.69 -16.54
CA ALA A 9 4.88 -23.34 -15.83
C ALA A 9 4.85 -21.82 -15.69
N GLU A 10 4.43 -21.17 -16.77
CA GLU A 10 3.96 -19.80 -16.75
C GLU A 10 2.70 -19.77 -15.87
N ALA A 11 2.83 -19.16 -14.68
CA ALA A 11 1.70 -18.98 -13.79
C ALA A 11 0.70 -17.98 -14.42
N PRO A 12 -0.61 -18.27 -14.36
CA PRO A 12 -1.61 -17.49 -15.06
C PRO A 12 -1.82 -16.12 -14.40
N GLY A 13 -1.64 -15.06 -15.17
CA GLY A 13 -2.40 -13.82 -15.02
C GLY A 13 -2.14 -12.98 -13.76
N ALA A 14 -0.90 -12.60 -13.48
CA ALA A 14 -0.70 -11.29 -12.86
C ALA A 14 -0.76 -10.25 -13.99
N SER A 15 -1.96 -9.77 -14.31
CA SER A 15 -2.07 -8.48 -14.98
C SER A 15 -1.21 -7.49 -14.18
N PRO A 16 -0.45 -6.58 -14.83
CA PRO A 16 0.22 -5.51 -14.10
C PRO A 16 -0.91 -4.79 -13.36
N GLN A 17 -1.02 -5.08 -12.06
CA GLN A 17 -2.04 -4.52 -11.21
C GLN A 17 -1.64 -3.06 -11.18
N SER A 18 -2.30 -2.27 -12.01
CA SER A 18 -2.06 -0.84 -12.15
C SER A 18 -2.11 -0.31 -10.74
N GLY A 19 -0.94 0.01 -10.21
CA GLY A 19 -0.82 0.50 -8.85
C GLY A 19 -1.78 1.68 -8.68
N PRO A 20 -2.26 1.92 -7.45
CA PRO A 20 -3.24 2.97 -7.22
C PRO A 20 -2.82 4.25 -7.96
N GLU A 21 -3.75 4.80 -8.74
CA GLU A 21 -3.51 5.99 -9.53
C GLU A 21 -2.88 7.06 -8.63
N ARG A 22 -1.75 7.61 -9.07
CA ARG A 22 -1.03 8.59 -8.26
C ARG A 22 -1.88 9.84 -8.18
N LEU A 23 -2.32 10.19 -6.98
CA LEU A 23 -3.01 11.46 -6.73
C LEU A 23 -2.08 12.62 -7.15
N PRO A 24 -2.51 13.51 -8.07
CA PRO A 24 -1.69 14.63 -8.51
C PRO A 24 -1.22 15.49 -7.33
N GLY A 25 0.07 15.82 -7.31
CA GLY A 25 0.67 16.65 -6.24
C GLY A 25 0.97 15.92 -4.93
N ILE A 26 0.57 14.65 -4.78
CA ILE A 26 0.88 13.82 -3.60
C ILE A 26 2.11 12.95 -3.87
N ARG A 27 3.19 13.19 -3.11
CA ARG A 27 4.45 12.44 -3.24
C ARG A 27 4.40 11.07 -2.56
N HIS A 28 3.67 10.96 -1.45
CA HIS A 28 3.62 9.76 -0.61
C HIS A 28 2.19 9.51 -0.13
N ILE A 29 1.76 8.24 -0.20
CA ILE A 29 0.48 7.76 0.36
C ILE A 29 0.83 6.72 1.42
N VAL A 30 0.32 6.90 2.65
CA VAL A 30 0.55 5.99 3.77
C VAL A 30 -0.79 5.43 4.21
N ALA A 31 -1.01 4.13 4.01
CA ALA A 31 -2.22 3.45 4.42
C ALA A 31 -2.09 2.94 5.87
N ILE A 32 -3.06 3.28 6.73
CA ILE A 32 -3.11 2.83 8.12
C ILE A 32 -4.30 1.88 8.29
N GLY A 33 -4.00 0.58 8.25
CA GLY A 33 -4.98 -0.49 8.32
C GLY A 33 -4.95 -1.26 9.64
N SER A 34 -6.06 -1.90 9.96
CA SER A 34 -6.18 -2.89 11.05
C SER A 34 -7.45 -3.69 10.87
N GLY A 35 -7.33 -5.02 10.99
CA GLY A 35 -8.41 -5.99 10.75
C GLY A 35 -9.50 -6.05 11.82
N LYS A 36 -9.47 -5.17 12.84
CA LYS A 36 -10.48 -5.11 13.91
C LYS A 36 -10.93 -3.67 14.19
N GLY A 37 -12.14 -3.52 14.76
CA GLY A 37 -12.64 -2.24 15.27
C GLY A 37 -11.93 -1.82 16.57
N GLY A 38 -11.88 -0.52 16.86
CA GLY A 38 -11.40 0.00 18.17
C GLY A 38 -9.89 -0.02 18.43
N VAL A 39 -9.07 -0.58 17.54
CA VAL A 39 -7.60 -0.67 17.67
C VAL A 39 -6.85 0.68 17.58
N GLY A 40 -7.56 1.80 17.41
CA GLY A 40 -6.95 3.12 17.37
C GLY A 40 -6.34 3.55 16.03
N LYS A 41 -6.77 2.97 14.88
CA LYS A 41 -6.32 3.41 13.54
C LYS A 41 -6.37 4.93 13.39
N SER A 42 -7.53 5.54 13.64
CA SER A 42 -7.72 6.99 13.52
C SER A 42 -6.84 7.78 14.49
N THR A 43 -6.65 7.26 15.71
CA THR A 43 -5.76 7.86 16.70
C THR A 43 -4.32 7.90 16.19
N VAL A 44 -3.83 6.79 15.61
CA VAL A 44 -2.50 6.72 15.02
C VAL A 44 -2.39 7.62 13.80
N SER A 45 -3.38 7.61 12.89
CA SER A 45 -3.40 8.46 11.69
C SER A 45 -3.28 9.95 12.03
N VAL A 46 -4.06 10.44 13.00
CA VAL A 46 -4.05 11.85 13.39
C VAL A 46 -2.73 12.25 14.05
N ASN A 47 -2.20 11.42 14.95
CA ASN A 47 -0.93 11.72 15.61
C ASN A 47 0.25 11.68 14.63
N LEU A 48 0.26 10.71 13.71
CA LEU A 48 1.29 10.65 12.67
C LEU A 48 1.23 11.88 11.77
N ALA A 49 0.04 12.27 11.32
CA ALA A 49 -0.15 13.47 10.52
C ALA A 49 0.34 14.73 11.23
N LEU A 50 0.03 14.88 12.52
CA LEU A 50 0.47 16.03 13.32
C LEU A 50 2.01 16.11 13.44
N VAL A 51 2.68 14.98 13.67
CA VAL A 51 4.15 14.95 13.73
C VAL A 51 4.75 15.30 12.37
N LEU A 52 4.26 14.71 11.27
CA LEU A 52 4.75 15.01 9.93
C LEU A 52 4.52 16.47 9.53
N GLN A 53 3.39 17.04 9.94
CA GLN A 53 3.10 18.46 9.74
C GLN A 53 4.08 19.35 10.53
N ARG A 54 4.37 19.00 11.79
CA ARG A 54 5.36 19.73 12.62
C ARG A 54 6.78 19.66 12.05
N LEU A 55 7.11 18.60 11.32
CA LEU A 55 8.37 18.46 10.59
C LEU A 55 8.37 19.21 9.24
N GLY A 56 7.34 20.02 8.95
CA GLY A 56 7.23 20.83 7.73
C GLY A 56 6.55 20.12 6.55
N GLY A 57 5.96 18.94 6.77
CA GLY A 57 5.21 18.21 5.76
C GLY A 57 3.87 18.88 5.44
N ARG A 58 3.47 18.87 4.16
CA ARG A 58 2.09 19.14 3.73
C ARG A 58 1.32 17.84 3.80
N ILE A 59 0.36 17.74 4.72
CA ILE A 59 -0.34 16.50 5.05
C ILE A 59 -1.84 16.65 4.80
N GLY A 60 -2.45 15.60 4.27
CA GLY A 60 -3.90 15.43 4.20
C GLY A 60 -4.29 14.10 4.82
N LEU A 61 -5.46 14.05 5.46
CA LEU A 61 -6.11 12.83 5.94
C LEU A 61 -7.37 12.60 5.12
N VAL A 62 -7.70 11.34 4.89
CA VAL A 62 -8.90 10.88 4.18
C VAL A 62 -9.67 9.94 5.10
#